data_AF-A0A933R3N8-F1
#
_entry.id   AF-A0A933R3N8-F1
#
_cell.length_a   1.000
_cell.length_b   1.000
_cell.length_c   1.000
_cell.angle_alpha   90.00
_cell.angle_beta   90.00
_cell.angle_gamma   90.00
#
_symmetry.space_group_name_H-M   'P 1'
#
loop_
_entity.id
_entity.type
_entity.pdbx_description
1 polymer ?
#
loop_
_entity_poly.entity_id
_entity_poly.type
_entity_poly.pdbx_seq_one_letter_code
_entity_poly.pdbx_strand_id
1 'polypeptide(L)'
;MPINIDSALGPLPGALVLRGRRSELIASNMANADTPNFKARDFDFQSVMNQAQSEQVALNTTHAQHIALSDASGIGAEPFKYRVPNQPSLDGNTVDSQVEQASFAENAVNYQATLTFLNSRIKGLLTAIRGE
;
A
#
# COMPACT_ATOMS: atom_id res chain seq x y z
N MET A 1 7.29 27.87 15.17
CA MET A 1 7.53 26.64 14.40
C MET A 1 6.22 26.27 13.71
N PRO A 2 6.18 26.11 12.37
CA PRO A 2 4.96 25.64 11.72
C PRO A 2 4.65 24.22 12.21
N ILE A 3 3.38 23.94 12.48
CA ILE A 3 2.91 22.59 12.83
C ILE A 3 2.99 21.76 11.55
N ASN A 4 3.91 20.80 11.48
CA ASN A 4 3.99 19.86 10.37
C ASN A 4 2.86 18.84 10.51
N ILE A 5 1.74 19.07 9.82
CA ILE A 5 0.54 18.23 9.87
C ILE A 5 0.86 16.79 9.46
N ASP A 6 1.76 16.60 8.49
CA ASP A 6 2.15 15.26 8.02
C ASP A 6 2.86 14.45 9.11
N SER A 7 3.77 15.08 9.84
CA SER A 7 4.42 14.47 11.01
C SER A 7 3.41 14.20 12.14
N ALA A 8 2.45 15.10 12.32
CA ALA A 8 1.40 14.98 13.32
C ALA A 8 0.40 13.86 13.03
N LEU A 9 0.12 13.54 11.76
CA LEU A 9 -0.74 12.43 11.32
C LEU A 9 0.00 11.09 11.22
N GLY A 10 1.33 11.13 11.10
CA GLY A 10 2.20 9.96 11.08
C GLY A 10 1.95 9.07 9.85
N PRO A 11 2.12 7.74 9.97
CA PRO A 11 2.05 6.82 8.83
C PRO A 11 0.62 6.55 8.29
N LEU A 12 -0.42 7.04 8.98
CA LEU A 12 -1.82 6.70 8.68
C LEU A 12 -2.29 7.09 7.27
N PRO A 13 -1.96 8.30 6.73
CA PRO A 13 -2.37 8.67 5.37
C PRO A 13 -1.74 7.77 4.30
N GLY A 14 -0.44 7.45 4.44
CA GLY A 14 0.26 6.54 3.52
C GLY A 14 -0.33 5.12 3.58
N ALA A 15 -0.60 4.62 4.77
CA ALA A 15 -1.25 3.33 4.97
C ALA A 15 -2.64 3.27 4.31
N LEU A 16 -3.42 4.35 4.40
CA LEU A 16 -4.75 4.44 3.78
C LEU A 16 -4.67 4.34 2.25
N VAL A 17 -3.75 5.07 1.64
CA VAL A 17 -3.51 5.02 0.18
C VAL A 17 -3.08 3.63 -0.27
N LEU A 18 -2.15 3.00 0.45
CA LEU A 18 -1.69 1.64 0.14
C LEU A 18 -2.81 0.60 0.27
N ARG A 19 -3.65 0.69 1.32
CA ARG A 19 -4.82 -0.20 1.48
C ARG A 19 -5.84 0.02 0.37
N GLY A 20 -6.06 1.26 -0.08
CA GLY A 20 -6.89 1.56 -1.24
C GLY A 20 -6.37 0.88 -2.52
N ARG A 21 -5.07 1.00 -2.80
CA ARG A 21 -4.43 0.33 -3.95
C ARG A 21 -4.52 -1.20 -3.87
N ARG A 22 -4.36 -1.78 -2.68
CA ARG A 22 -4.52 -3.23 -2.49
C ARG A 22 -5.94 -3.69 -2.82
N SER A 23 -6.97 -2.92 -2.45
CA SER A 23 -8.36 -3.23 -2.84
C SER A 23 -8.53 -3.25 -4.36
N GLU A 24 -7.92 -2.31 -5.07
CA GLU A 24 -7.97 -2.26 -6.54
C GLU A 24 -7.29 -3.48 -7.18
N LEU A 25 -6.14 -3.92 -6.65
CA LEU A 25 -5.48 -5.13 -7.13
C LEU A 25 -6.32 -6.39 -6.89
N ILE A 26 -6.88 -6.55 -5.69
CA ILE A 26 -7.72 -7.71 -5.36
C ILE A 26 -8.97 -7.72 -6.25
N ALA A 27 -9.57 -6.55 -6.50
CA ALA A 27 -10.70 -6.44 -7.44
C ALA A 27 -10.28 -6.84 -8.88
N SER A 28 -9.09 -6.43 -9.31
CA SER A 28 -8.54 -6.82 -10.63
C SER A 28 -8.29 -8.33 -10.71
N ASN A 29 -7.74 -8.94 -9.66
CA ASN A 29 -7.54 -10.39 -9.59
C ASN A 29 -8.88 -11.13 -9.65
N MET A 30 -9.87 -10.70 -8.86
CA MET A 30 -11.20 -11.30 -8.81
C MET A 30 -11.95 -11.19 -10.14
N ALA A 31 -11.84 -10.05 -10.83
CA ALA A 31 -12.41 -9.87 -12.16
C ALA A 31 -11.77 -10.79 -13.21
N ASN A 32 -10.52 -11.23 -12.97
CA ASN A 32 -9.77 -12.12 -13.84
C ASN A 32 -9.66 -13.56 -13.28
N ALA A 33 -10.54 -13.94 -12.34
CA ALA A 33 -10.55 -15.28 -11.78
C ALA A 33 -10.96 -16.36 -12.80
N ASP A 34 -11.71 -16.00 -13.84
CA ASP A 34 -12.14 -16.91 -14.90
C ASP A 34 -11.38 -16.71 -16.22
N THR A 35 -10.28 -15.94 -16.22
CA THR A 35 -9.43 -15.74 -17.40
C THR A 35 -8.28 -16.74 -17.43
N PRO A 36 -8.19 -17.60 -18.47
CA PRO A 36 -7.08 -18.55 -18.61
C PRO A 36 -5.71 -17.87 -18.63
N ASN A 37 -4.69 -18.53 -18.08
CA ASN A 37 -3.30 -18.04 -17.98
C ASN A 37 -3.10 -16.73 -17.18
N PHE A 38 -4.07 -16.28 -16.38
CA PHE A 38 -3.93 -15.07 -15.58
C PHE A 38 -3.03 -15.29 -14.35
N LYS A 39 -2.20 -14.29 -14.03
CA LYS A 39 -1.24 -14.33 -12.92
C LYS A 39 -1.63 -13.33 -11.83
N ALA A 40 -2.03 -13.84 -10.66
CA ALA A 40 -2.40 -13.04 -9.52
C ALA A 40 -1.22 -12.18 -9.05
N ARG A 41 -1.50 -10.91 -8.78
CA ARG A 41 -0.52 -9.92 -8.31
C ARG A 41 -0.89 -9.42 -6.93
N ASP A 42 0.12 -9.25 -6.08
CA ASP A 42 -0.04 -8.64 -4.75
C ASP A 42 1.30 -7.99 -4.32
N PHE A 43 1.27 -7.27 -3.22
CA PHE A 43 2.46 -6.72 -2.58
C PHE A 43 2.40 -6.95 -1.06
N ASP A 44 3.58 -7.03 -0.44
CA ASP A 44 3.70 -7.09 1.01
C ASP A 44 3.52 -5.67 1.57
N PHE A 45 2.39 -5.44 2.24
CA PHE A 45 2.06 -4.15 2.84
C PHE A 45 3.14 -3.68 3.81
N GLN A 46 3.70 -4.58 4.62
CA GLN A 46 4.69 -4.21 5.63
C GLN A 46 6.00 -3.76 4.99
N SER A 47 6.46 -4.45 3.93
CA SER A 47 7.66 -4.03 3.22
C SER A 47 7.47 -2.68 2.52
N VAL A 48 6.33 -2.49 1.84
CA VAL A 48 6.02 -1.23 1.13
C VAL A 48 5.85 -0.08 2.11
N MET A 49 5.23 -0.33 3.26
CA MET A 49 5.03 0.71 4.27
C MET A 49 6.34 1.11 4.95
N ASN A 50 7.22 0.13 5.24
CA ASN A 50 8.53 0.42 5.79
C ASN A 50 9.40 1.21 4.81
N GLN A 51 9.32 0.91 3.51
CA GLN A 51 10.02 1.66 2.46
C GLN A 51 9.43 3.07 2.28
N ALA A 52 8.10 3.22 2.37
CA ALA A 52 7.43 4.52 2.33
C ALA A 52 7.74 5.39 3.56
N GLN A 53 8.00 4.77 4.71
CA GLN A 53 8.32 5.46 5.96
C GLN A 53 9.82 5.71 6.13
N SER A 54 10.69 4.91 5.52
CA SER A 54 12.11 5.24 5.45
C SER A 54 12.22 6.53 4.66
N GLU A 55 12.51 7.64 5.36
CA GLU A 55 12.85 8.91 4.72
C GLU A 55 13.89 8.61 3.65
N GLN A 56 13.49 8.73 2.39
CA GLN A 56 14.42 8.63 1.28
C GLN A 56 15.38 9.80 1.45
N VAL A 57 16.56 9.50 1.99
CA VAL A 57 17.70 10.38 1.86
C VAL A 57 17.92 10.51 0.37
N ALA A 58 17.47 11.64 -0.19
CA ALA A 58 17.68 11.96 -1.59
C ALA A 58 19.19 12.01 -1.83
N LEU A 59 19.74 10.92 -2.37
CA LEU A 59 21.15 10.82 -2.68
C LEU A 59 21.43 11.72 -3.87
N ASN A 60 22.01 12.89 -3.60
CA ASN A 60 22.34 13.82 -4.66
C ASN A 60 23.59 13.30 -5.40
N THR A 61 23.51 13.15 -6.72
CA THR A 61 24.67 12.75 -7.52
C THR A 61 25.60 13.94 -7.68
N THR A 62 26.77 13.88 -7.05
CA THR A 62 27.74 14.98 -7.07
C THR A 62 28.63 14.99 -8.31
N HIS A 63 28.57 13.95 -9.15
CA HIS A 63 29.39 13.82 -10.34
C HIS A 63 28.66 13.07 -11.46
N ALA A 64 28.97 13.41 -12.72
CA ALA A 64 28.32 12.84 -13.90
C ALA A 64 28.56 11.33 -14.10
N GLN A 65 29.55 10.75 -13.42
CA GLN A 65 29.81 9.30 -13.42
C GLN A 65 29.20 8.57 -12.22
N HIS A 66 28.52 9.26 -11.31
CA HIS A 66 27.83 8.59 -10.21
C HIS A 66 26.56 7.90 -10.72
N ILE A 67 26.28 6.71 -10.17
CA ILE A 67 25.05 5.97 -10.45
C ILE A 67 23.90 6.76 -9.84
N ALA A 68 23.04 7.32 -10.70
CA ALA A 68 21.79 7.91 -10.26
C ALA A 68 20.87 6.78 -9.77
N LEU A 69 20.42 6.87 -8.52
CA LEU A 69 19.32 6.03 -8.07
C LEU A 69 18.06 6.55 -8.78
N SER A 70 17.51 5.76 -9.70
CA SER A 70 16.27 6.09 -10.37
C SER A 70 15.14 6.19 -9.35
N ASP A 71 14.31 7.22 -9.52
CA ASP A 71 13.24 7.69 -8.62
C ASP A 71 12.04 6.73 -8.52
N ALA A 72 12.31 5.43 -8.46
CA ALA A 72 11.35 4.34 -8.50
C ALA A 72 10.90 3.89 -7.10
N SER A 73 10.99 4.74 -6.08
CA SER A 73 10.62 4.37 -4.70
C SER A 73 9.64 5.34 -4.04
N GLY A 74 8.78 5.98 -4.84
CA GLY A 74 7.58 6.63 -4.33
C GLY A 74 6.56 5.62 -3.79
N ILE A 75 5.61 6.08 -2.95
CA ILE A 75 4.51 5.26 -2.42
C ILE A 75 3.77 4.59 -3.59
N GLY A 76 4.01 3.29 -3.74
CA GLY A 76 3.43 2.45 -4.79
C GLY A 76 4.25 2.30 -6.07
N ALA A 77 5.58 2.45 -5.98
CA ALA A 77 6.54 2.05 -7.00
C ALA A 77 7.18 0.67 -6.75
N GLU A 78 6.70 -0.08 -5.74
CA GLU A 78 7.09 -1.47 -5.58
C GLU A 78 6.56 -2.30 -6.76
N PRO A 79 7.42 -3.11 -7.42
CA PRO A 79 6.98 -3.98 -8.48
C PRO A 79 6.01 -5.00 -7.88
N PHE A 80 4.74 -4.95 -8.29
CA PHE A 80 3.74 -5.94 -7.93
C PHE A 80 4.35 -7.34 -8.11
N LYS A 81 4.44 -8.10 -7.02
CA LYS A 81 5.04 -9.43 -7.04
C LYS A 81 3.97 -10.41 -7.49
N TYR A 82 4.35 -11.34 -8.35
CA TYR A 82 3.49 -12.48 -8.67
C TYR A 82 3.41 -13.38 -7.43
N ARG A 83 2.20 -13.75 -7.03
CA ARG A 83 2.01 -14.68 -5.90
C ARG A 83 2.42 -16.08 -6.34
N VAL A 84 3.03 -16.85 -5.43
CA VAL A 84 3.24 -18.29 -5.65
C VAL A 84 1.89 -19.00 -5.44
N PRO A 85 1.33 -19.66 -6.47
CA PRO A 85 0.05 -20.33 -6.34
C PRO A 85 0.17 -21.56 -5.43
N ASN A 86 -0.71 -21.66 -4.44
CA ASN A 86 -0.81 -22.85 -3.60
C ASN A 86 -1.49 -24.01 -4.34
N GLN A 87 -2.40 -23.70 -5.28
CA GLN A 87 -3.11 -24.65 -6.11
C GLN A 87 -3.20 -24.10 -7.55
N PRO A 88 -2.26 -24.46 -8.45
CA PRO A 88 -2.35 -24.06 -9.84
C PRO A 88 -3.56 -24.74 -10.48
N SER A 89 -4.41 -23.95 -11.14
CA SER A 89 -5.55 -24.48 -11.87
C SER A 89 -5.09 -25.18 -13.16
N LEU A 90 -5.97 -26.04 -13.71
CA LEU A 90 -5.68 -26.82 -14.91
C LEU A 90 -5.43 -25.96 -16.16
N ASP A 91 -5.92 -24.72 -16.15
CA ASP A 91 -5.86 -23.73 -17.24
C ASP A 91 -4.72 -22.71 -17.09
N GLY A 92 -3.83 -22.89 -16.11
CA GLY A 92 -2.70 -22.01 -15.86
C GLY A 92 -3.05 -20.69 -15.16
N ASN A 93 -4.29 -20.52 -14.70
CA ASN A 93 -4.64 -19.45 -13.77
C ASN A 93 -4.02 -19.70 -12.37
N THR A 94 -3.71 -18.62 -11.68
CA THR A 94 -3.13 -18.64 -10.32
C THR A 94 -4.00 -17.88 -9.32
N VAL A 95 -5.13 -17.32 -9.78
CA VAL A 95 -6.13 -16.66 -8.94
C VAL A 95 -6.99 -17.73 -8.28
N ASP A 96 -7.15 -17.59 -6.96
CA ASP A 96 -8.10 -18.37 -6.18
C ASP A 96 -9.17 -17.42 -5.64
N SER A 97 -10.40 -17.56 -6.13
CA SER A 97 -11.53 -16.68 -5.77
C SER A 97 -11.81 -16.64 -4.27
N GLN A 98 -11.62 -17.75 -3.55
CA GLN A 98 -11.89 -17.83 -2.12
C GLN A 98 -10.82 -17.08 -1.33
N VAL A 99 -9.55 -17.23 -1.74
CA VAL A 99 -8.42 -16.49 -1.16
C VAL A 99 -8.51 -15.00 -1.46
N GLU A 100 -8.90 -14.61 -2.67
CA GLU A 100 -9.10 -13.19 -3.02
C GLU A 100 -10.26 -12.56 -2.23
N GLN A 101 -11.36 -13.29 -2.03
CA GLN A 101 -12.48 -12.82 -1.20
C GLN A 101 -12.07 -12.64 0.27
N ALA A 102 -11.33 -13.61 0.83
CA ALA A 102 -10.81 -13.50 2.20
C ALA A 102 -9.84 -12.31 2.34
N SER A 103 -8.93 -12.15 1.38
CA SER A 103 -7.97 -11.04 1.33
C SER A 103 -8.65 -9.68 1.20
N PHE A 104 -9.75 -9.61 0.42
CA PHE A 104 -10.55 -8.39 0.29
C PHE A 104 -11.23 -8.02 1.61
N ALA A 105 -11.85 -9.00 2.28
CA ALA A 105 -12.49 -8.78 3.57
C ALA A 105 -11.49 -8.30 4.63
N GLU A 106 -10.31 -8.93 4.70
CA GLU A 106 -9.23 -8.50 5.59
C GLU A 106 -8.77 -7.07 5.29
N ASN A 107 -8.56 -6.73 4.02
CA ASN A 107 -8.14 -5.38 3.64
C ASN A 107 -9.24 -4.34 3.93
N ALA A 108 -10.51 -4.69 3.76
CA ALA A 108 -11.64 -3.80 4.06
C ALA A 108 -11.73 -3.46 5.56
N VAL A 109 -11.59 -4.47 6.44
CA VAL A 109 -11.53 -4.28 7.90
C VAL A 109 -10.36 -3.36 8.26
N ASN A 110 -9.20 -3.63 7.69
CA ASN A 110 -7.99 -2.83 7.89
C ASN A 110 -8.18 -1.38 7.41
N TYR A 111 -8.74 -1.17 6.22
CA TYR A 111 -8.99 0.15 5.67
C TYR A 111 -9.91 0.96 6.59
N GLN A 112 -11.01 0.36 7.05
CA GLN A 112 -11.94 0.98 7.99
C GLN A 112 -11.27 1.34 9.33
N ALA A 113 -10.42 0.46 9.86
CA ALA A 113 -9.66 0.74 11.08
C ALA A 113 -8.73 1.95 10.89
N THR A 114 -8.03 2.03 9.75
CA THR A 114 -7.13 3.16 9.44
C THR A 114 -7.88 4.48 9.38
N LEU A 115 -9.05 4.49 8.72
CA LEU A 115 -9.93 5.66 8.69
C LEU A 115 -10.37 6.08 10.09
N THR A 116 -10.69 5.12 10.96
CA THR A 116 -11.13 5.40 12.32
C THR A 116 -10.01 6.06 13.12
N PHE A 117 -8.78 5.53 13.06
CA PHE A 117 -7.61 6.12 13.71
C PHE A 117 -7.25 7.48 13.15
N LEU A 118 -7.28 7.64 11.82
CA LEU A 118 -6.99 8.92 11.18
C LEU A 118 -7.98 10.00 11.61
N ASN A 119 -9.29 9.68 11.64
CA ASN A 119 -10.32 10.59 12.12
C ASN A 119 -10.14 10.96 13.59
N SER A 120 -9.80 9.99 14.45
CA SER A 120 -9.52 10.25 15.87
C SER A 120 -8.34 11.21 16.04
N ARG A 121 -7.28 11.02 15.27
CA ARG A 121 -6.08 11.85 15.31
C ARG A 121 -6.32 13.27 14.80
N ILE A 122 -7.07 13.43 13.71
CA ILE A 122 -7.50 14.73 13.19
C ILE A 122 -8.35 15.46 14.22
N LYS A 123 -9.32 14.77 14.84
CA LYS A 123 -10.14 15.37 15.91
C LYS A 123 -9.29 15.82 17.09
N GLY A 124 -8.35 14.99 17.54
CA GLY A 124 -7.41 15.36 18.61
C GLY A 124 -6.57 16.60 18.29
N LEU A 125 -6.07 16.71 17.06
CA LEU A 125 -5.34 17.91 16.60
C LEU A 125 -6.24 19.14 16.55
N LEU A 126 -7.48 19.00 16.07
CA LEU A 126 -8.45 20.10 16.04
C LEU A 126 -8.81 20.59 17.44
N THR A 127 -9.02 19.68 18.40
CA THR A 127 -9.26 20.03 19.81
C THR A 127 -8.05 20.76 20.40
N ALA A 128 -6.84 20.25 20.19
CA ALA A 128 -5.60 20.88 20.67
C ALA A 128 -5.37 22.28 20.08
N ILE A 129 -5.73 22.51 18.81
CA ILE A 129 -5.63 23.83 18.16
C ILE A 129 -6.71 24.79 18.68
N ARG A 130 -7.93 24.30 18.96
CA ARG A 130 -9.05 25.11 19.47
C ARG A 130 -8.94 25.42 20.96
N GLY A 131 -8.21 24.60 21.73
CA GLY A 131 -7.98 24.81 23.16
C GLY A 131 -9.15 24.42 24.06
N GLU A 132 -9.99 23.48 23.61
CA GLU A 132 -11.08 22.89 24.42
C GLU A 132 -10.62 21.64 25.19
#